data_AF-A0A1I4CNW7-F1
#
_entry.id   AF-A0A1I4CNW7-F1
#
_cell.length_a   1.000
_cell.length_b   1.000
_cell.length_c   1.000
_cell.angle_alpha   90.00
_cell.angle_beta   90.00
_cell.angle_gamma   90.00
#
_symmetry.space_group_name_H-M   'P 1'
#
loop_
_entity.id
_entity.type
_entity.pdbx_description
1 polymer ?
#
loop_
_entity_poly.entity_id
_entity_poly.type
_entity_poly.pdbx_seq_one_letter_code
_entity_poly.pdbx_strand_id
1 'polypeptide(L)' 'MIHPKAMPVILTTQDEIDLWMNAPPEEALTLQRPLPDGALTIVARGGKKDEGGLVA' A
#
# COMPACT_ATOMS: atom_id res chain seq x y z
N MET A 1 6.22 11.95 3.02
CA MET A 1 5.20 12.62 3.85
C MET A 1 4.30 11.54 4.42
N ILE A 2 4.08 11.51 5.74
CA ILE A 2 3.11 10.59 6.36
C ILE A 2 1.81 11.37 6.53
N HIS A 3 0.71 10.86 5.97
CA HIS A 3 -0.57 11.52 6.06
C HIS A 3 -1.21 11.21 7.42
N PRO A 4 -1.54 12.21 8.26
CA PRO A 4 -1.91 11.98 9.66
C PRO A 4 -3.32 11.42 9.85
N LYS A 5 -4.20 11.56 8.84
CA LYS A 5 -5.64 11.26 8.97
C LYS A 5 -6.07 9.99 8.22
N ALA A 6 -5.28 9.53 7.28
CA ALA A 6 -5.69 8.46 6.36
C ALA A 6 -4.50 7.57 6.02
N MET A 7 -4.74 6.27 6.05
CA MET A 7 -3.84 5.23 5.56
C MET A 7 -4.41 4.71 4.24
N PRO A 8 -3.59 4.50 3.19
CA PRO A 8 -4.06 3.81 2.00
C PRO A 8 -4.46 2.38 2.35
N VAL A 9 -5.36 1.81 1.56
CA VAL A 9 -5.68 0.38 1.62
C VAL A 9 -4.48 -0.39 1.06
N ILE A 10 -3.99 -1.37 1.81
CA ILE A 10 -2.86 -2.21 1.43
C ILE A 10 -3.34 -3.66 1.43
N LEU A 11 -3.22 -4.32 0.27
CA LEU A 11 -3.52 -5.74 0.11
C LEU A 11 -2.20 -6.51 0.24
N THR A 12 -2.18 -7.55 1.08
CA THR A 12 -0.95 -8.24 1.51
C THR A 12 -0.90 -9.70 1.05
N THR A 13 -2.00 -10.22 0.54
CA THR A 13 -2.12 -11.61 0.06
C THR A 13 -2.69 -11.66 -1.35
N GLN A 14 -2.44 -12.78 -2.04
CA GLN A 14 -2.99 -13.01 -3.37
C GLN A 14 -4.52 -13.05 -3.36
N ASP A 15 -5.11 -13.71 -2.36
CA ASP A 15 -6.57 -13.80 -2.22
C ASP A 15 -7.22 -12.42 -2.06
N GLU A 16 -6.58 -11.51 -1.31
CA GLU A 16 -7.06 -10.12 -1.18
C GLU A 16 -7.01 -9.37 -2.52
N ILE A 17 -5.94 -9.58 -3.30
CA ILE A 17 -5.80 -8.98 -4.64
C ILE A 17 -6.87 -9.53 -5.57
N ASP A 18 -7.07 -10.85 -5.58
CA ASP A 18 -8.03 -11.51 -6.44
C ASP A 18 -9.47 -11.10 -6.10
N LEU A 19 -9.79 -10.99 -4.80
CA LEU A 19 -11.08 -10.47 -4.34
C LEU A 19 -11.26 -9.01 -4.79
N TRP A 20 -10.25 -8.16 -4.62
CA TRP A 20 -10.34 -6.76 -5.03
C TRP A 20 -10.54 -6.59 -6.53
N MET A 21 -9.87 -7.39 -7.34
CA MET A 21 -9.88 -7.25 -8.80
C MET A 21 -11.12 -7.87 -9.46
N ASN A 22 -11.72 -8.90 -8.86
CA ASN A 22 -12.72 -9.74 -9.55
C ASN A 22 -14.08 -9.81 -8.84
N ALA A 23 -14.17 -9.51 -7.54
CA ALA A 23 -15.43 -9.62 -6.81
C ALA A 23 -16.37 -8.44 -7.08
N PRO A 24 -17.67 -8.57 -6.75
CA PRO A 24 -18.57 -7.42 -6.70
C PRO A 24 -18.02 -6.31 -5.81
N PRO A 25 -18.28 -5.03 -6.12
CA PRO A 25 -17.75 -3.92 -5.35
C PRO A 25 -18.04 -4.01 -3.85
N GLU A 26 -19.23 -4.44 -3.45
CA GLU A 26 -19.60 -4.54 -2.04
C GLU A 26 -18.68 -5.47 -1.24
N GLU A 27 -18.23 -6.57 -1.85
CA GLU A 27 -17.30 -7.53 -1.24
C GLU A 27 -15.87 -6.98 -1.21
N ALA A 28 -15.40 -6.39 -2.32
CA ALA A 28 -14.06 -5.80 -2.40
C ALA A 28 -13.88 -4.65 -1.40
N LEU A 29 -14.90 -3.82 -1.19
CA LEU A 29 -14.83 -2.68 -0.28
C LEU A 29 -14.71 -3.10 1.20
N THR A 30 -15.02 -4.36 1.56
CA THR A 30 -14.73 -4.90 2.90
C THR A 30 -13.24 -4.96 3.21
N LEU A 31 -12.39 -4.95 2.18
CA LEU A 31 -10.93 -4.88 2.32
C LEU A 31 -10.43 -3.49 2.70
N GLN A 32 -11.27 -2.44 2.64
CA GLN A 32 -10.90 -1.09 3.03
C GLN A 32 -10.81 -0.94 4.55
N ARG A 33 -9.71 -1.44 5.12
CA ARG A 33 -9.43 -1.39 6.56
C ARG A 33 -7.99 -0.94 6.82
N PRO A 34 -7.69 -0.33 7.97
CA PRO A 34 -6.32 -0.08 8.40
C PRO A 34 -5.53 -1.38 8.50
N LEU A 35 -4.26 -1.33 8.14
CA LEU A 35 -3.34 -2.44 8.40
C LEU A 35 -3.05 -2.53 9.92
N PRO A 36 -2.81 -3.73 10.48
CA PRO A 36 -2.43 -3.85 11.88
C PRO A 36 -1.20 -3.03 12.25
N ASP A 37 -1.15 -2.57 13.51
CA ASP A 37 0.01 -1.87 14.03
C ASP A 37 1.28 -2.73 13.89
N GLY A 38 2.39 -2.08 13.54
CA GLY A 38 3.69 -2.74 13.36
C GLY A 38 3.87 -3.48 12.02
N ALA A 39 2.83 -3.59 11.18
CA ALA A 39 2.94 -4.22 9.87
C ALA A 39 3.78 -3.41 8.86
N LEU A 40 3.94 -2.10 9.07
CA LEU A 40 4.79 -1.23 8.26
C LEU A 40 6.00 -0.74 9.07
N THR A 41 7.14 -0.63 8.37
CA THR A 41 8.37 -0.04 8.91
C THR A 41 8.85 1.11 8.01
N ILE A 42 9.24 2.23 8.62
CA ILE A 42 9.84 3.36 7.89
C ILE A 42 11.31 3.03 7.62
N VAL A 43 11.67 2.78 6.36
CA VAL A 43 13.05 2.43 5.95
C VAL A 43 13.86 3.61 5.41
N ALA A 44 13.21 4.72 5.03
CA ALA A 44 13.88 5.92 4.51
C ALA A 44 13.03 7.18 4.77
N ARG A 45 13.69 8.35 4.82
CA ARG A 45 13.05 9.67 4.93
C ARG A 45 13.77 10.66 4.00
N GLY A 46 13.05 11.62 3.43
CA GLY A 46 13.58 12.61 2.49
C GLY A 46 12.82 12.62 1.15
N GLY A 47 13.28 13.44 0.20
CA GLY A 47 12.76 13.44 -1.17
C GLY A 47 13.25 12.21 -1.95
N LYS A 48 12.50 11.80 -2.96
CA LYS A 48 12.92 10.74 -3.89
C LYS A 48 14.25 11.16 -4.55
N LYS A 49 15.30 10.37 -4.36
CA LYS A 49 16.61 10.55 -5.01
C LYS A 49 16.88 9.31 -5.85
N ASP A 50 16.81 9.46 -7.17
CA ASP A 50 17.17 8.38 -8.10
C ASP A 50 18.70 8.38 -8.25
N GLU A 51 19.43 7.57 -7.47
CA GLU A 51 20.88 7.33 -7.68
C GLU A 51 21.11 6.25 -8.74
N GLY A 52 20.62 6.49 -9.95
CA GLY A 52 20.71 5.52 -11.05
C GLY A 52 20.48 6.10 -12.45
N GLY A 53 20.80 7.38 -12.64
CA GLY A 53 20.72 8.02 -13.96
C GLY A 53 21.91 7.63 -14.84
N LEU A 54 21.65 6.74 -15.80
CA LEU A 54 22.40 6.48 -17.04
C LEU A 54 23.92 6.24 -16.91
N VAL A 55 24.32 4.97 -16.94
CA VAL A 55 25.58 4.58 -17.59
C VAL A 55 25.27 4.12 -19.02
N ALA A 56 25.40 5.06 -19.97
CA ALA A 56 25.67 4.80 -21.39
C ALA A 56 26.25 6.07 -22.00
#